data_AF-A0A2I0QLP9-F1
#
_entry.id   AF-A0A2I0QLP9-F1
#
_cell.length_a   1.000
_cell.length_b   1.000
_cell.length_c   1.000
_cell.angle_alpha   90.00
_cell.angle_beta   90.00
_cell.angle_gamma   90.00
#
_symmetry.space_group_name_H-M   'P 1'
#
loop_
_entity.id
_entity.type
_entity.pdbx_description
1 polymer ?
#
loop_
_entity_poly.entity_id
_entity_poly.type
_entity_poly.pdbx_seq_one_letter_code
_entity_poly.pdbx_strand_id
1 'polypeptide(L)'
;MYGDKKIFITALVFAVIIFLFGLLVGNYIVTSKMDEVRLSEESFIIDLLGMEMQDEISDEHFCELDVEKSLRKKMVLGKMLATLEERLGKENEDIIRKKEIYELIQIKIIKYLEKTKNECNRSTNILIYFYTNKQNDVMGSADDCNDESKIIENVVYDVNEKIKKNESDAKYNNANNNAANNAEYKNNIYVFAFDVNSENLATYALMKKYEIKGVPATIINGKKYDYLSKEDL
;
A
#
# COMPACT_ATOMS: atom_id res chain seq x y z
N MET A 1 -34.27 22.36 -49.23
CA MET A 1 -33.75 22.87 -47.93
C MET A 1 -34.57 22.46 -46.69
N TYR A 2 -35.49 21.48 -46.77
CA TYR A 2 -36.23 20.95 -45.60
C TYR A 2 -35.79 19.54 -45.18
N GLY A 3 -35.06 18.82 -46.05
CA GLY A 3 -34.55 17.46 -45.79
C GLY A 3 -33.28 17.42 -44.94
N ASP A 4 -32.35 18.34 -45.17
CA ASP A 4 -31.02 18.29 -44.52
C ASP A 4 -31.12 18.51 -43.00
N LYS A 5 -31.96 19.45 -42.56
CA LYS A 5 -32.17 19.75 -41.13
C LYS A 5 -32.71 18.55 -40.35
N LYS A 6 -33.55 17.70 -40.96
CA LYS A 6 -34.10 16.51 -40.29
C LYS A 6 -33.03 15.45 -40.06
N ILE A 7 -32.13 15.25 -41.02
CA ILE A 7 -31.03 14.29 -40.91
C ILE A 7 -30.08 14.69 -39.78
N PHE A 8 -29.69 15.97 -39.71
CA PHE A 8 -28.85 16.47 -38.62
C PHE A 8 -29.50 16.31 -37.25
N ILE A 9 -30.81 16.57 -37.14
CA ILE A 9 -31.56 16.39 -35.89
C ILE A 9 -31.60 14.92 -35.48
N THR A 10 -31.90 13.99 -36.40
CA THR A 10 -31.92 12.56 -36.10
C THR A 10 -30.55 12.05 -35.67
N ALA A 11 -29.48 12.45 -36.36
CA ALA A 11 -28.12 12.09 -35.99
C ALA A 11 -27.73 12.63 -34.61
N LEU A 12 -28.10 13.88 -34.29
CA LEU A 12 -27.88 14.48 -32.98
C LEU A 12 -28.59 13.68 -31.88
N VAL A 13 -29.85 13.28 -32.09
CA VAL A 13 -30.61 12.49 -31.13
C VAL A 13 -29.94 11.13 -30.88
N PHE A 14 -29.50 10.43 -31.92
CA PHE A 14 -28.76 9.18 -31.75
C PHE A 14 -27.44 9.36 -31.01
N ALA A 15 -26.68 10.41 -31.32
CA ALA A 15 -25.43 10.71 -30.62
C ALA A 15 -25.66 10.99 -29.13
N VAL A 16 -26.69 11.76 -28.79
CA VAL A 16 -27.07 12.03 -27.39
C VAL A 16 -27.49 10.76 -26.66
N ILE A 17 -28.26 9.88 -27.32
CA ILE A 17 -28.66 8.59 -26.72
C ILE A 17 -27.44 7.71 -26.44
N ILE A 18 -26.53 7.58 -27.41
CA ILE A 18 -25.30 6.78 -27.24
C ILE A 18 -24.42 7.37 -26.14
N PHE A 19 -24.28 8.71 -26.11
CA PHE A 19 -23.51 9.40 -25.08
C PHE A 19 -24.10 9.20 -23.68
N LEU A 20 -25.42 9.36 -23.52
CA LEU A 20 -26.11 9.11 -22.25
C LEU A 20 -25.97 7.67 -21.81
N PHE A 21 -26.08 6.72 -22.74
CA PHE A 21 -25.88 5.30 -22.43
C PHE A 21 -24.46 5.02 -21.95
N GLY A 22 -23.44 5.59 -22.63
CA GLY A 22 -22.05 5.49 -22.20
C GLY A 22 -21.82 6.08 -20.81
N LEU A 23 -22.43 7.22 -20.50
CA LEU A 23 -22.34 7.87 -19.19
C LEU A 23 -22.95 7.00 -18.08
N LEU A 24 -24.13 6.41 -18.32
CA LEU A 24 -24.77 5.50 -17.37
C LEU A 24 -23.92 4.26 -17.07
N VAL A 25 -23.40 3.61 -18.12
CA VAL A 25 -22.53 2.44 -17.98
C VAL A 25 -21.23 2.83 -17.26
N GLY A 26 -20.62 3.97 -17.61
CA GLY A 26 -19.41 4.47 -16.98
C GLY A 26 -19.61 4.69 -15.47
N ASN A 27 -20.69 5.37 -15.09
CA ASN A 27 -21.01 5.61 -13.68
C ASN A 27 -21.27 4.31 -12.93
N TYR A 28 -21.97 3.34 -13.52
CA TYR A 28 -22.22 2.04 -12.90
C TYR A 28 -20.93 1.27 -12.60
N ILE A 29 -19.97 1.29 -13.53
CA ILE A 29 -18.66 0.65 -13.34
C ILE A 29 -17.90 1.30 -12.19
N VAL A 30 -17.89 2.63 -12.12
CA VAL A 30 -17.24 3.39 -11.04
C VAL A 30 -17.85 3.02 -9.69
N THR A 31 -19.18 3.03 -9.56
CA THR A 31 -19.84 2.71 -8.29
C THR A 31 -19.56 1.27 -7.86
N SER A 32 -19.55 0.32 -8.79
CA SER A 32 -19.23 -1.08 -8.49
C SER A 32 -17.79 -1.25 -7.98
N LYS A 33 -16.83 -0.52 -8.57
CA LYS A 33 -15.44 -0.55 -8.13
C LYS A 33 -15.24 0.11 -6.77
N MET A 34 -15.99 1.17 -6.48
CA MET A 34 -16.00 1.82 -5.17
C MET A 34 -16.52 0.86 -4.08
N ASP A 35 -17.59 0.12 -4.36
CA ASP A 35 -18.11 -0.89 -3.44
C ASP A 35 -17.13 -2.05 -3.23
N GLU A 36 -16.43 -2.50 -4.27
CA GLU A 36 -15.40 -3.53 -4.14
C GLU A 36 -14.27 -3.09 -3.19
N VAL A 37 -13.79 -1.85 -3.32
CA VAL A 37 -12.81 -1.26 -2.40
C VAL A 37 -13.35 -1.21 -0.98
N ARG A 38 -14.57 -0.68 -0.80
CA ARG A 38 -15.20 -0.59 0.53
C ARG A 38 -15.32 -1.96 1.20
N LEU A 39 -15.79 -2.98 0.49
CA LEU A 39 -15.92 -4.34 1.03
C LEU A 39 -14.54 -4.94 1.38
N SER A 40 -13.52 -4.66 0.55
CA SER A 40 -12.15 -5.08 0.84
C SER A 40 -11.58 -4.40 2.09
N GLU A 41 -11.85 -3.09 2.29
CA GLU A 41 -11.47 -2.35 3.50
C GLU A 41 -12.17 -2.91 4.73
N GLU A 42 -13.50 -3.08 4.68
CA GLU A 42 -14.32 -3.61 5.78
C GLU A 42 -13.82 -5.00 6.21
N SER A 43 -13.62 -5.92 5.25
CA SER A 43 -13.07 -7.24 5.55
C SER A 43 -11.67 -7.16 6.17
N PHE A 44 -10.83 -6.22 5.72
CA PHE A 44 -9.48 -6.11 6.23
C PHE A 44 -9.45 -5.51 7.64
N ILE A 45 -10.26 -4.49 7.91
CA ILE A 45 -10.43 -3.93 9.26
C ILE A 45 -10.91 -5.00 10.23
N ILE A 46 -11.89 -5.82 9.84
CA ILE A 46 -12.39 -6.93 10.66
C ILE A 46 -11.27 -7.93 10.97
N ASP A 47 -10.48 -8.33 9.97
CA ASP A 47 -9.34 -9.23 10.18
C ASP A 47 -8.30 -8.63 11.14
N LEU A 48 -7.97 -7.33 11.01
CA LEU A 48 -7.03 -6.64 11.88
C LEU A 48 -7.54 -6.55 13.32
N LEU A 49 -8.80 -6.18 13.52
CA LEU A 49 -9.42 -6.14 14.84
C LEU A 49 -9.49 -7.54 15.46
N GLY A 50 -9.78 -8.56 14.66
CA GLY A 50 -9.77 -9.95 15.11
C GLY A 50 -8.39 -10.39 15.60
N MET A 51 -7.32 -10.02 14.88
CA MET A 51 -5.94 -10.26 15.31
C MET A 51 -5.59 -9.50 16.60
N GLU A 52 -6.09 -8.27 16.78
CA GLU A 52 -5.90 -7.49 18.03
C GLU A 52 -6.56 -8.19 19.21
N MET A 53 -7.79 -8.63 19.05
CA MET A 53 -8.52 -9.33 20.10
C MET A 53 -7.85 -10.66 20.45
N GLN A 54 -7.37 -11.42 19.45
CA GLN A 54 -6.62 -12.66 19.70
C GLN A 54 -5.36 -12.40 20.51
N ASP A 55 -4.65 -11.33 20.18
CA ASP A 55 -3.47 -10.87 20.89
C ASP A 55 -3.79 -10.49 22.36
N GLU A 56 -4.86 -9.73 22.60
CA GLU A 56 -5.29 -9.36 23.95
C GLU A 56 -5.81 -10.54 24.79
N ILE A 57 -6.40 -11.56 24.15
CA ILE A 57 -6.99 -12.73 24.82
C ILE A 57 -5.93 -13.78 25.14
N SER A 58 -4.94 -13.97 24.27
CA SER A 58 -3.96 -15.05 24.39
C SER A 58 -2.61 -14.67 23.80
N ASP A 59 -1.66 -14.34 24.67
CA ASP A 59 -0.26 -14.08 24.30
C ASP A 59 0.41 -15.30 23.63
N GLU A 60 -0.07 -16.53 23.90
CA GLU A 60 0.57 -17.78 23.43
C GLU A 60 0.45 -18.02 21.91
N HIS A 61 -0.60 -17.50 21.25
CA HIS A 61 -0.84 -17.75 19.81
C HIS A 61 -0.48 -16.58 18.89
N PHE A 62 -0.05 -15.45 19.44
CA PHE A 62 0.31 -14.25 18.65
C PHE A 62 1.38 -14.53 17.59
N CYS A 63 2.37 -15.38 17.93
CA CYS A 63 3.46 -15.74 17.02
C CYS A 63 3.06 -16.70 15.89
N GLU A 64 1.81 -17.18 15.85
CA GLU A 64 1.28 -18.03 14.78
C GLU A 64 0.52 -17.23 13.71
N LEU A 65 0.29 -15.93 13.96
CA LEU A 65 -0.44 -15.06 13.04
C LEU A 65 0.24 -15.00 11.66
N ASP A 66 -0.58 -15.23 10.62
CA ASP A 66 -0.21 -15.11 9.20
C ASP A 66 -0.24 -13.64 8.78
N VAL A 67 0.86 -12.94 9.08
CA VAL A 67 1.08 -11.55 8.67
C VAL A 67 1.20 -11.43 7.14
N GLU A 68 1.61 -12.51 6.45
CA GLU A 68 1.77 -12.53 4.99
C GLU A 68 0.41 -12.38 4.28
N LYS A 69 -0.65 -13.00 4.82
CA LYS A 69 -2.03 -12.79 4.36
C LYS A 69 -2.43 -11.33 4.41
N SER A 70 -2.14 -10.64 5.53
CA SER A 70 -2.43 -9.22 5.70
C SER A 70 -1.65 -8.36 4.68
N LEU A 71 -0.39 -8.69 4.43
CA LEU A 71 0.43 -8.00 3.44
C LEU A 71 -0.09 -8.19 2.00
N ARG A 72 -0.54 -9.40 1.64
CA ARG A 72 -1.18 -9.66 0.34
C ARG A 72 -2.49 -8.86 0.20
N LYS A 73 -3.32 -8.83 1.24
CA LYS A 73 -4.55 -8.02 1.26
C LYS A 73 -4.24 -6.53 1.10
N LYS A 74 -3.22 -6.00 1.80
CA LYS A 74 -2.73 -4.62 1.63
C LYS A 74 -2.39 -4.32 0.17
N MET A 75 -1.65 -5.21 -0.51
CA MET A 75 -1.26 -5.01 -1.89
C MET A 75 -2.47 -4.97 -2.83
N VAL A 76 -3.42 -5.90 -2.66
CA VAL A 76 -4.65 -5.95 -3.47
C VAL A 76 -5.47 -4.68 -3.27
N LEU A 77 -5.71 -4.29 -2.02
CA LEU A 77 -6.46 -3.08 -1.68
C LEU A 77 -5.79 -1.81 -2.26
N GLY A 78 -4.47 -1.70 -2.14
CA GLY A 78 -3.72 -0.58 -2.70
C GLY A 78 -3.86 -0.47 -4.23
N LYS A 79 -3.85 -1.59 -4.96
CA LYS A 79 -4.07 -1.60 -6.42
C LYS A 79 -5.48 -1.16 -6.81
N MET A 80 -6.49 -1.62 -6.06
CA MET A 80 -7.87 -1.21 -6.30
C MET A 80 -8.05 0.29 -6.06
N LEU A 81 -7.46 0.81 -4.99
CA LEU A 81 -7.49 2.23 -4.66
C LEU A 81 -6.77 3.10 -5.70
N ALA A 82 -5.58 2.69 -6.16
CA ALA A 82 -4.86 3.39 -7.23
C ALA A 82 -5.68 3.43 -8.53
N THR A 83 -6.36 2.33 -8.88
CA THR A 83 -7.24 2.28 -10.06
C THR A 83 -8.42 3.26 -9.94
N LEU A 84 -8.98 3.44 -8.75
CA LEU A 84 -10.04 4.42 -8.51
C LEU A 84 -9.51 5.86 -8.54
N GLU A 85 -8.34 6.11 -7.94
CA GLU A 85 -7.68 7.42 -7.95
C GLU A 85 -7.35 7.88 -9.39
N GLU A 86 -6.87 6.98 -10.25
CA GLU A 86 -6.63 7.28 -11.67
C GLU A 86 -7.91 7.68 -12.43
N ARG A 87 -9.07 7.13 -12.04
CA ARG A 87 -10.35 7.38 -12.71
C ARG A 87 -11.09 8.60 -12.17
N LEU A 88 -11.01 8.84 -10.87
CA LEU A 88 -11.78 9.88 -10.18
C LEU A 88 -10.96 11.13 -9.84
N GLY A 89 -9.63 11.01 -9.85
CA GLY A 89 -8.70 12.06 -9.47
C GLY A 89 -8.31 12.02 -8.00
N LYS A 90 -7.14 12.57 -7.70
CA LYS A 90 -6.53 12.60 -6.35
C LYS A 90 -7.29 13.46 -5.34
N GLU A 91 -7.97 14.49 -5.83
CA GLU A 91 -8.72 15.48 -5.03
C GLU A 91 -10.18 15.07 -4.79
N ASN A 92 -10.59 13.90 -5.26
CA ASN A 92 -11.94 13.42 -5.03
C ASN A 92 -12.13 13.05 -3.55
N GLU A 93 -13.16 13.58 -2.89
CA GLU A 93 -13.39 13.39 -1.44
C GLU A 93 -13.51 11.90 -1.05
N ASP A 94 -14.15 11.07 -1.88
CA ASP A 94 -14.24 9.64 -1.60
C ASP A 94 -12.86 8.99 -1.67
N ILE A 95 -12.03 9.36 -2.66
CA ILE A 95 -10.65 8.87 -2.78
C ILE A 95 -9.82 9.29 -1.56
N ILE A 96 -9.92 10.54 -1.12
CA ILE A 96 -9.20 11.05 0.06
C ILE A 96 -9.57 10.21 1.28
N ARG A 97 -10.87 10.00 1.54
CA ARG A 97 -11.34 9.21 2.67
C ARG A 97 -10.89 7.75 2.62
N LYS A 98 -10.84 7.15 1.42
CA LYS A 98 -10.33 5.78 1.23
C LYS A 98 -8.83 5.70 1.48
N LYS A 99 -8.05 6.71 1.07
CA LYS A 99 -6.62 6.80 1.38
C LYS A 99 -6.37 6.93 2.87
N GLU A 100 -7.18 7.71 3.60
CA GLU A 100 -7.07 7.79 5.06
C GLU A 100 -7.29 6.42 5.72
N ILE A 101 -8.33 5.68 5.33
CA ILE A 101 -8.59 4.33 5.85
C ILE A 101 -7.42 3.39 5.52
N TYR A 102 -6.92 3.44 4.28
CA TYR A 102 -5.77 2.67 3.84
C TYR A 102 -4.52 2.96 4.68
N GLU A 103 -4.24 4.22 5.01
CA GLU A 103 -3.14 4.61 5.88
C GLU A 103 -3.30 4.06 7.30
N LEU A 104 -4.51 4.09 7.89
CA LEU A 104 -4.75 3.47 9.20
C LEU A 104 -4.46 1.96 9.18
N ILE A 105 -4.90 1.27 8.12
CA ILE A 105 -4.62 -0.15 7.90
C ILE A 105 -3.10 -0.38 7.84
N GLN A 106 -2.37 0.43 7.07
CA GLN A 106 -0.91 0.34 6.96
C GLN A 106 -0.22 0.49 8.32
N ILE A 107 -0.61 1.51 9.10
CA ILE A 107 -0.05 1.77 10.44
C ILE A 107 -0.35 0.61 11.38
N LYS A 108 -1.56 0.05 11.33
CA LYS A 108 -1.93 -1.12 12.12
C LYS A 108 -1.05 -2.32 11.78
N ILE A 109 -0.79 -2.59 10.50
CA ILE A 109 0.12 -3.67 10.07
C ILE A 109 1.55 -3.42 10.55
N ILE A 110 2.05 -2.18 10.48
CA ILE A 110 3.37 -1.82 11.01
C ILE A 110 3.45 -2.18 12.49
N LYS A 111 2.46 -1.80 13.31
CA LYS A 111 2.42 -2.15 14.75
C LYS A 111 2.49 -3.66 14.98
N TYR A 112 1.75 -4.44 14.19
CA TYR A 112 1.83 -5.91 14.27
C TYR A 112 3.22 -6.43 13.92
N LEU A 113 3.81 -5.95 12.82
CA LEU A 113 5.14 -6.35 12.40
C LEU A 113 6.21 -5.99 13.45
N GLU A 114 6.13 -4.80 14.05
CA GLU A 114 7.01 -4.37 15.14
C GLU A 114 6.87 -5.30 16.36
N LYS A 115 5.63 -5.61 16.78
CA LYS A 115 5.37 -6.50 17.91
C LYS A 115 5.90 -7.92 17.64
N THR A 116 5.58 -8.51 16.50
CA THR A 116 6.05 -9.84 16.12
C THR A 116 7.58 -9.90 15.98
N LYS A 117 8.22 -8.83 15.51
CA LYS A 117 9.68 -8.75 15.45
C LYS A 117 10.30 -8.80 16.84
N ASN A 118 9.74 -8.06 17.80
CA ASN A 118 10.28 -7.95 19.16
C ASN A 118 10.00 -9.18 20.04
N GLU A 119 8.82 -9.78 19.90
CA GLU A 119 8.34 -10.82 20.82
C GLU A 119 8.49 -12.23 20.24
N CYS A 120 8.45 -12.39 18.91
CA CYS A 120 8.49 -13.69 18.24
C CYS A 120 9.82 -13.97 17.52
N ASN A 121 10.85 -13.14 17.70
CA ASN A 121 12.15 -13.25 17.03
C ASN A 121 12.04 -13.39 15.49
N ARG A 122 10.99 -12.83 14.88
CA ARG A 122 10.85 -12.83 13.42
C ARG A 122 11.74 -11.75 12.81
N SER A 123 12.54 -12.13 11.82
CA SER A 123 13.46 -11.25 11.13
C SER A 123 12.76 -10.50 9.97
N THR A 124 11.89 -9.54 10.30
CA THR A 124 11.22 -8.69 9.29
C THR A 124 11.91 -7.34 9.14
N ASN A 125 12.08 -6.90 7.90
CA ASN A 125 12.57 -5.55 7.60
C ASN A 125 11.39 -4.66 7.29
N ILE A 126 11.18 -3.64 8.13
CA ILE A 126 10.10 -2.67 7.95
C ILE A 126 10.74 -1.40 7.39
N LEU A 127 10.30 -1.01 6.19
CA LEU A 127 10.68 0.24 5.54
C LEU A 127 9.46 1.16 5.52
N ILE A 128 9.57 2.31 6.20
CA ILE A 128 8.54 3.36 6.20
C ILE A 128 9.09 4.54 5.43
N TYR A 129 8.38 4.96 4.39
CA TYR A 129 8.78 6.04 3.51
C TYR A 129 7.81 7.22 3.64
N PHE A 130 8.35 8.40 3.91
CA PHE A 130 7.59 9.65 3.97
C PHE A 130 7.90 10.49 2.74
N TYR A 131 6.85 10.95 2.06
CA TYR A 131 6.97 11.66 0.80
C TYR A 131 5.99 12.82 0.70
N THR A 132 6.17 13.69 -0.28
CA THR A 132 5.19 14.72 -0.68
C THR A 132 4.89 14.62 -2.17
N ASN A 133 3.63 14.91 -2.52
CA ASN A 133 3.21 15.11 -3.92
C ASN A 133 3.19 16.61 -4.32
N LYS A 134 3.43 17.53 -3.38
CA LYS A 134 3.36 18.97 -3.63
C LYS A 134 4.69 19.48 -4.16
N GLN A 135 4.66 20.16 -5.31
CA GLN A 135 5.88 20.66 -5.96
C GLN A 135 6.63 21.73 -5.14
N ASN A 136 5.90 22.52 -4.34
CA ASN A 136 6.48 23.55 -3.47
C ASN A 136 6.12 23.28 -2.01
N ASP A 137 6.41 22.07 -1.53
CA ASP A 137 6.19 21.72 -0.13
C ASP A 137 7.25 22.36 0.77
N VAL A 138 6.84 22.81 1.96
CA VAL A 138 7.77 23.31 2.98
C VAL A 138 8.61 22.19 3.57
N MET A 139 8.15 20.94 3.45
CA MET A 139 8.86 19.77 3.96
C MET A 139 9.86 19.20 2.96
N GLY A 140 9.78 19.49 1.66
CA GLY A 140 10.72 18.93 0.69
C GLY A 140 10.27 18.95 -0.77
N SER A 141 11.03 18.25 -1.61
CA SER A 141 10.83 18.20 -3.07
C SER A 141 10.06 16.94 -3.48
N ALA A 142 9.01 17.12 -4.27
CA ALA A 142 8.28 15.99 -4.86
C ALA A 142 9.14 15.21 -5.88
N ASP A 143 10.05 15.88 -6.59
CA ASP A 143 10.95 15.22 -7.54
C ASP A 143 11.95 14.31 -6.83
N ASP A 144 12.55 14.78 -5.73
CA ASP A 144 13.45 13.97 -4.90
C ASP A 144 12.70 12.76 -4.33
N CYS A 145 11.45 12.96 -3.91
CA CYS A 145 10.58 11.89 -3.43
C CYS A 145 10.30 10.84 -4.52
N ASN A 146 10.07 11.28 -5.75
CA ASN A 146 9.82 10.38 -6.87
C ASN A 146 11.07 9.56 -7.23
N ASP A 147 12.25 10.17 -7.16
CA ASP A 147 13.50 9.49 -7.47
C ASP A 147 13.89 8.48 -6.39
N GLU A 148 13.77 8.82 -5.11
CA GLU A 148 14.01 7.87 -4.03
C GLU A 148 13.01 6.71 -4.04
N SER A 149 11.73 6.96 -4.37
CA SER A 149 10.72 5.90 -4.50
C SER A 149 11.13 4.84 -5.54
N LYS A 150 11.69 5.26 -6.69
CA LYS A 150 12.18 4.33 -7.71
C LYS A 150 13.38 3.51 -7.21
N ILE A 151 14.26 4.11 -6.42
CA ILE A 151 15.40 3.41 -5.82
C ILE A 151 14.89 2.34 -4.86
N ILE A 152 13.98 2.71 -3.94
CA ILE A 152 13.36 1.80 -2.97
C ILE A 152 12.69 0.62 -3.68
N GLU A 153 11.89 0.88 -4.71
CA GLU A 153 11.20 -0.17 -5.48
C GLU A 153 12.19 -1.18 -6.08
N ASN A 154 13.27 -0.69 -6.72
CA ASN A 154 14.29 -1.56 -7.32
C ASN A 154 15.02 -2.40 -6.27
N VAL A 155 15.43 -1.80 -5.15
CA VAL A 155 16.11 -2.51 -4.06
C VAL A 155 15.21 -3.59 -3.49
N VAL A 156 13.95 -3.25 -3.19
CA VAL A 156 12.97 -4.18 -2.61
C VAL A 156 12.69 -5.34 -3.57
N TYR A 157 12.60 -5.06 -4.87
CA TYR A 157 12.47 -6.09 -5.90
C TYR A 157 13.68 -7.04 -5.90
N ASP A 158 14.90 -6.49 -5.98
CA ASP A 158 16.14 -7.27 -6.05
C ASP A 158 16.34 -8.14 -4.79
N VAL A 159 16.07 -7.59 -3.61
CA VAL A 159 16.18 -8.31 -2.34
C VAL A 159 15.17 -9.45 -2.27
N ASN A 160 13.90 -9.17 -2.57
CA ASN A 160 12.85 -10.18 -2.49
C ASN A 160 13.02 -11.29 -3.53
N GLU A 161 13.56 -11.01 -4.73
CA GLU A 161 13.89 -12.03 -5.72
C GLU A 161 15.07 -12.92 -5.27
N LYS A 162 16.12 -12.33 -4.69
CA LYS A 162 17.24 -13.10 -4.11
C LYS A 162 16.75 -14.04 -3.01
N ILE A 163 15.84 -13.59 -2.16
CA ILE A 163 15.24 -14.42 -1.09
C ILE A 163 14.50 -15.61 -1.69
N LYS A 164 13.60 -15.41 -2.66
CA LYS A 164 12.84 -16.51 -3.30
C LYS A 164 13.75 -17.56 -3.94
N LYS A 165 14.84 -17.12 -4.57
CA LYS A 165 15.82 -18.02 -5.18
C LYS A 165 16.52 -18.87 -4.11
N ASN A 166 17.01 -18.24 -3.05
CA ASN A 166 17.66 -18.93 -1.94
C ASN A 166 16.72 -19.96 -1.26
N GLU A 167 15.43 -19.63 -1.12
CA GLU A 167 14.42 -20.57 -0.61
C GLU A 167 14.23 -21.80 -1.51
N SER A 168 14.21 -21.59 -2.83
CA SER A 168 14.07 -22.67 -3.81
C SER A 168 15.28 -23.61 -3.78
N ASP A 169 16.48 -23.04 -3.68
CA ASP A 169 17.74 -23.79 -3.61
C ASP A 169 17.88 -24.55 -2.27
N ALA A 170 17.49 -23.95 -1.14
CA ALA A 170 17.50 -24.60 0.16
C ALA A 170 16.49 -25.76 0.25
N LYS A 171 15.30 -25.61 -0.35
CA LYS A 171 14.29 -26.69 -0.41
C LYS A 171 14.76 -27.88 -1.25
N TYR A 172 15.46 -27.62 -2.35
CA TYR A 172 16.07 -28.67 -3.17
C TYR A 172 17.17 -29.44 -2.41
N ASN A 173 18.00 -28.72 -1.63
CA ASN A 173 19.11 -29.32 -0.88
C ASN A 173 18.65 -30.10 0.38
N ASN A 174 17.62 -29.62 1.09
CA ASN A 174 17.09 -30.31 2.28
C ASN A 174 16.26 -31.56 1.96
N ALA A 175 15.73 -31.69 0.73
CA ALA A 175 15.11 -32.95 0.30
C ALA A 175 16.10 -34.14 0.24
N ASN A 176 17.41 -33.87 0.29
CA ASN A 176 18.48 -34.86 0.20
C ASN A 176 19.20 -35.15 1.53
N ASN A 177 18.92 -34.43 2.62
CA ASN A 177 19.52 -34.69 3.93
C ASN A 177 18.51 -34.40 5.05
N ASN A 178 18.27 -35.38 5.94
CA ASN A 178 17.45 -35.24 7.16
C ASN A 178 18.14 -34.37 8.23
N ALA A 179 18.50 -33.14 7.88
CA ALA A 179 19.00 -32.15 8.83
C ALA A 179 17.87 -31.17 9.16
N ALA A 180 17.23 -31.39 10.30
CA ALA A 180 16.49 -30.34 10.98
C ALA A 180 17.48 -29.22 11.38
N ASN A 181 16.98 -27.99 11.35
CA ASN A 181 17.61 -26.74 11.80
C ASN A 181 18.49 -26.03 10.77
N ASN A 182 17.88 -25.06 10.09
CA ASN A 182 18.43 -23.71 9.94
C ASN A 182 17.28 -22.76 9.60
N ALA A 183 16.66 -22.22 10.65
CA ALA A 183 15.77 -21.07 10.56
C ALA A 183 16.63 -19.83 10.31
N GLU A 184 17.13 -19.69 9.07
CA GLU A 184 18.05 -18.62 8.70
C GLU A 184 17.39 -17.71 7.64
N TYR A 185 16.96 -16.53 8.13
CA TYR A 185 16.62 -15.27 7.45
C TYR A 185 15.57 -15.27 6.33
N LYS A 186 14.30 -15.19 6.74
CA LYS A 186 13.21 -14.68 5.89
C LYS A 186 13.16 -13.14 5.97
N ASN A 187 14.23 -12.46 5.53
CA ASN A 187 14.40 -11.01 5.65
C ASN A 187 13.61 -10.20 4.59
N ASN A 188 12.34 -10.54 4.38
CA ASN A 188 11.47 -9.78 3.48
C ASN A 188 11.44 -8.30 3.90
N ILE A 189 11.55 -7.41 2.91
CA ILE A 189 11.39 -5.97 3.10
C ILE A 189 9.94 -5.62 2.82
N TYR A 190 9.26 -5.07 3.82
CA TYR A 190 7.90 -4.57 3.71
C TYR A 190 7.90 -3.05 3.69
N VAL A 191 7.43 -2.49 2.57
CA VAL A 191 7.37 -1.05 2.34
C VAL A 191 6.00 -0.48 2.71
N PHE A 192 6.01 0.64 3.40
CA PHE A 192 4.84 1.44 3.74
C PHE A 192 5.15 2.90 3.40
N ALA A 193 4.30 3.56 2.63
CA ALA A 193 4.52 4.93 2.18
C ALA A 193 3.39 5.84 2.69
N PHE A 194 3.76 7.03 3.16
CA PHE A 194 2.84 8.00 3.76
C PHE A 194 3.11 9.41 3.21
N ASP A 195 2.04 10.07 2.74
CA ASP A 195 2.11 11.47 2.32
C ASP A 195 2.17 12.35 3.58
N VAL A 196 3.17 13.22 3.68
CA VAL A 196 3.30 14.15 4.82
C VAL A 196 2.21 15.22 4.86
N ASN A 197 1.45 15.35 3.78
CA ASN A 197 0.28 16.21 3.70
C ASN A 197 -1.04 15.50 4.03
N SER A 198 -0.99 14.22 4.39
CA SER A 198 -2.19 13.49 4.82
C SER A 198 -2.81 14.14 6.07
N GLU A 199 -4.14 14.25 6.07
CA GLU A 199 -4.91 14.72 7.24
C GLU A 199 -5.05 13.63 8.31
N ASN A 200 -4.51 12.44 8.08
CA ASN A 200 -4.59 11.31 8.99
C ASN A 200 -3.77 11.55 10.28
N LEU A 201 -4.46 11.58 11.42
CA LEU A 201 -3.86 11.78 12.74
C LEU A 201 -2.81 10.72 13.11
N ALA A 202 -2.98 9.48 12.67
CA ALA A 202 -2.02 8.41 12.93
C ALA A 202 -0.74 8.59 12.10
N THR A 203 -0.85 9.06 10.85
CA THR A 203 0.30 9.44 10.02
C THR A 203 1.10 10.55 10.70
N TYR A 204 0.42 11.58 11.20
CA TYR A 204 1.04 12.66 11.97
C TYR A 204 1.74 12.16 13.26
N ALA A 205 1.12 11.22 13.98
CA ALA A 205 1.74 10.61 15.16
C ALA A 205 3.02 9.82 14.78
N LEU A 206 3.02 9.14 13.64
CA LEU A 206 4.18 8.41 13.12
C LEU A 206 5.33 9.37 12.75
N MET A 207 5.01 10.49 12.08
CA MET A 207 5.99 11.54 11.78
C MET A 207 6.63 12.11 13.05
N LYS A 208 5.83 12.33 14.10
CA LYS A 208 6.35 12.76 15.41
C LYS A 208 7.25 11.72 16.07
N LYS A 209 6.84 10.44 16.07
CA LYS A 209 7.62 9.31 16.64
C LYS A 209 9.03 9.26 16.05
N TYR A 210 9.15 9.50 14.74
CA TYR A 210 10.42 9.43 14.02
C TYR A 210 11.09 10.78 13.77
N GLU A 211 10.58 11.86 14.37
CA GLU A 211 11.12 13.21 14.23
C GLU A 211 11.31 13.63 12.75
N ILE A 212 10.30 13.36 11.92
CA ILE A 212 10.28 13.73 10.51
C ILE A 212 10.10 15.25 10.39
N LYS A 213 11.12 15.93 9.88
CA LYS A 213 11.14 17.38 9.69
C LYS A 213 11.29 17.79 8.21
N GLY A 214 11.61 16.83 7.35
CA GLY A 214 11.72 17.01 5.91
C GLY A 214 11.53 15.69 5.18
N VAL A 215 11.31 15.78 3.87
CA VAL A 215 11.11 14.66 2.95
C VAL A 215 11.97 14.83 1.68
N PRO A 216 12.35 13.73 1.00
CA PRO A 216 12.05 12.34 1.37
C PRO A 216 12.76 11.90 2.66
N ALA A 217 12.11 11.00 3.38
CA ALA A 217 12.68 10.42 4.59
C ALA A 217 12.27 8.95 4.72
N THR A 218 13.24 8.11 5.05
CA THR A 218 13.05 6.66 5.11
C THR A 218 13.43 6.13 6.48
N ILE A 219 12.55 5.33 7.07
CA ILE A 219 12.80 4.62 8.33
C ILE A 219 13.02 3.15 8.01
N ILE A 220 14.19 2.62 8.35
CA ILE A 220 14.49 1.20 8.22
C ILE A 220 14.67 0.65 9.62
N ASN A 221 13.77 -0.28 10.02
CA ASN A 221 13.82 -0.93 11.33
C ASN A 221 13.90 0.04 12.51
N GLY A 222 13.16 1.15 12.43
CA GLY A 222 13.08 2.17 13.47
C GLY A 222 14.21 3.22 13.43
N LYS A 223 15.22 3.06 12.57
CA LYS A 223 16.27 4.07 12.37
C LYS A 223 15.92 4.97 11.19
N LYS A 224 16.00 6.29 11.41
CA LYS A 224 15.79 7.29 10.38
C LYS A 224 17.00 7.43 9.47
N TYR A 225 16.71 7.56 8.18
CA TYR A 225 17.58 7.98 7.11
C TYR A 225 16.90 9.13 6.38
N ASP A 226 17.68 10.13 6.00
CA ASP A 226 17.22 11.17 5.07
C ASP A 226 17.30 10.60 3.65
N TYR A 227 17.54 11.42 2.63
CA TYR A 227 17.63 10.95 1.24
C TYR A 227 18.59 9.76 1.10
N LEU A 228 18.07 8.63 0.62
CA LEU A 228 18.84 7.40 0.43
C LEU A 228 19.41 7.31 -0.99
N SER A 229 20.71 7.07 -1.10
CA SER A 229 21.30 6.61 -2.35
C SER A 229 21.20 5.08 -2.47
N LYS A 230 21.42 4.55 -3.69
CA LYS A 230 21.45 3.10 -3.92
C LYS A 230 22.56 2.39 -3.13
N GLU A 231 23.59 3.12 -2.69
CA GLU A 231 24.71 2.58 -1.92
C GLU A 231 24.39 2.50 -0.42
N ASP A 232 23.38 3.23 0.05
CA ASP A 232 22.91 3.25 1.43
C ASP A 232 21.91 2.13 1.77
N LEU A 233 21.43 1.42 0.74
CA LEU A 233 20.37 0.39 0.77
C LEU A 233 20.88 -1.00 0.40
#